data_AF-A0A1F5AUD2-F1
#
_entry.id   AF-A0A1F5AUD2-F1
#
_cell.length_a   1.000
_cell.length_b   1.000
_cell.length_c   1.000
_cell.angle_alpha   90.00
_cell.angle_beta   90.00
_cell.angle_gamma   90.00
#
_symmetry.space_group_name_H-M   'P 1'
#
loop_
_entity.id
_entity.type
_entity.pdbx_description
1 polymer ?
#
loop_
_entity_poly.entity_id
_entity_poly.type
_entity_poly.pdbx_seq_one_letter_code
_entity_poly.pdbx_strand_id
1 'polypeptide(L)'
;MHIARRFIGLVLILFFGLPTLFGIIWAVGMIKASVSAEFLTDLPRKIIADIPETADEIFREAQDEEYIGDSDTRTWFQAAAKTGISPRELMQKTGLLEWMEGELSDSLKQLGRVLRGERRPRQIVIDLRPLKDALLHPEVEMFLEKTLANLPPCDERGLKEWAEFAASAGRHHELPACQPELASAKLALNEARTRVVNEMDNEFEILEDFHGFTFLPLGLSRTITLLSYFLFLIPAAFIFLGALIAASSPAGFCRWSGTSILFGGVPALLLSLFVKYLSLWAIQAAPFSSWHDRWASDLGDLVLNKVRWIPERIADQLFSPVVWVALFVCLVGVVFIAVSFSVRDKASKPRNPATATSTPVAPPKTEVK
;
A
#
# COMPACT_ATOMS: atom_id res chain seq x y z
N MET A 1 -36.07 3.12 -37.06
CA MET A 1 -36.08 3.44 -35.61
C MET A 1 -35.24 2.49 -34.73
N HIS A 2 -35.23 1.16 -34.95
CA HIS A 2 -34.44 0.23 -34.11
C HIS A 2 -32.91 0.46 -34.14
N ILE A 3 -32.34 0.80 -35.29
CA ILE A 3 -30.89 1.03 -35.45
C ILE A 3 -30.44 2.28 -34.68
N ALA A 4 -31.18 3.39 -34.81
CA ALA A 4 -30.90 4.63 -34.09
C ALA A 4 -30.97 4.45 -32.56
N ARG A 5 -31.97 3.72 -32.05
CA ARG A 5 -32.07 3.40 -30.61
C ARG A 5 -30.87 2.60 -30.11
N ARG A 6 -30.48 1.54 -30.84
CA ARG A 6 -29.29 0.76 -30.49
C ARG A 6 -28.01 1.59 -30.50
N PHE A 7 -27.85 2.48 -31.49
CA PHE A 7 -26.70 3.37 -31.57
C PHE A 7 -26.63 4.33 -30.37
N ILE A 8 -27.74 4.98 -30.02
CA ILE A 8 -27.81 5.88 -28.85
C ILE A 8 -27.51 5.12 -27.55
N GLY A 9 -28.10 3.94 -27.36
CA GLY A 9 -27.83 3.12 -26.18
C GLY A 9 -26.37 2.68 -26.08
N LEU A 10 -25.74 2.33 -27.21
CA LEU A 10 -24.33 1.95 -27.27
C LEU A 10 -23.40 3.12 -26.97
N VAL A 11 -23.66 4.30 -27.53
CA VAL A 11 -22.87 5.52 -27.23
C VAL A 11 -22.93 5.84 -25.74
N LEU A 12 -24.11 5.75 -25.13
CA LEU A 12 -24.29 6.03 -23.70
C LEU A 12 -23.49 5.03 -22.84
N ILE A 13 -23.51 3.74 -23.18
CA ILE A 13 -22.71 2.72 -22.49
C ILE A 13 -21.21 2.96 -22.69
N LEU A 14 -20.77 3.16 -23.94
CA LEU A 14 -19.36 3.20 -24.29
C LEU A 14 -18.64 4.44 -23.76
N PHE A 15 -19.28 5.61 -23.84
CA PHE A 15 -18.64 6.89 -23.47
C PHE A 15 -18.89 7.30 -22.02
N PHE A 16 -19.96 6.81 -21.39
CA PHE A 16 -20.28 7.19 -20.01
C PHE A 16 -20.28 5.98 -19.08
N GLY A 17 -21.00 4.91 -19.42
CA GLY A 17 -21.13 3.72 -18.56
C GLY A 17 -19.79 3.03 -18.27
N LEU A 18 -19.03 2.67 -19.31
CA LEU A 18 -17.77 1.93 -19.15
C LEU A 18 -16.65 2.76 -18.48
N PRO A 19 -16.37 4.02 -18.89
CA PRO A 19 -15.30 4.79 -18.27
C PRO A 19 -15.60 5.12 -16.81
N THR A 20 -16.85 5.43 -16.48
CA THR A 20 -17.24 5.67 -15.07
C THR A 20 -17.18 4.40 -14.25
N LEU A 21 -17.61 3.24 -14.79
CA LEU A 21 -17.50 1.95 -14.09
C LEU A 21 -16.03 1.62 -13.77
N PHE A 22 -15.15 1.78 -14.77
CA PHE A 22 -13.71 1.60 -14.61
C PHE A 22 -13.14 2.50 -13.52
N GLY A 23 -13.40 3.81 -13.59
CA GLY A 23 -12.88 4.77 -12.60
C GLY A 23 -13.40 4.52 -11.19
N ILE A 24 -14.67 4.13 -11.04
CA ILE A 24 -15.29 3.85 -9.74
C ILE A 24 -14.73 2.58 -9.11
N ILE A 25 -14.45 1.52 -9.89
CA ILE A 25 -13.78 0.32 -9.38
C ILE A 25 -12.45 0.69 -8.68
N TRP A 26 -11.64 1.52 -9.33
CA TRP A 26 -10.38 2.01 -8.78
C TRP A 26 -10.59 2.90 -7.56
N ALA A 27 -11.48 3.90 -7.66
CA ALA A 27 -11.73 4.82 -6.56
C ALA A 27 -12.22 4.08 -5.30
N VAL A 28 -13.21 3.19 -5.44
CA VAL A 28 -13.76 2.42 -4.32
C VAL A 28 -12.72 1.49 -3.73
N GLY A 29 -11.95 0.78 -4.57
CA GLY A 29 -10.89 -0.10 -4.11
C GLY A 29 -9.82 0.64 -3.31
N MET A 30 -9.31 1.77 -3.83
CA MET A 30 -8.29 2.57 -3.17
C MET A 30 -8.78 3.21 -1.87
N ILE A 31 -10.01 3.74 -1.86
CA ILE A 31 -10.66 4.27 -0.65
C ILE A 31 -10.76 3.17 0.41
N LYS A 32 -11.24 1.98 0.03
CA LYS A 32 -11.38 0.86 0.97
C LYS A 32 -10.03 0.45 1.55
N ALA A 33 -8.98 0.42 0.73
CA ALA A 33 -7.64 0.09 1.17
C ALA A 33 -7.10 1.11 2.18
N SER A 34 -7.15 2.39 1.84
CA SER A 34 -6.57 3.47 2.65
C SER A 34 -7.29 3.71 3.97
N VAL A 35 -8.55 3.29 4.10
CA VAL A 35 -9.32 3.41 5.34
C VAL A 35 -9.51 2.08 6.08
N SER A 36 -8.86 1.00 5.64
CA SER A 36 -8.97 -0.30 6.30
C SER A 36 -8.22 -0.35 7.63
N ALA A 37 -8.69 -1.17 8.58
CA ALA A 37 -7.97 -1.44 9.83
C ALA A 37 -6.65 -2.16 9.55
N GLU A 38 -6.66 -3.03 8.54
CA GLU A 38 -5.50 -3.79 8.07
C GLU A 38 -4.34 -2.85 7.69
N PHE A 39 -4.64 -1.79 6.92
CA PHE A 39 -3.65 -0.82 6.46
C PHE A 39 -3.27 0.21 7.52
N LEU A 40 -4.25 0.78 8.22
CA LEU A 40 -4.01 1.92 9.12
C LEU A 40 -3.60 1.54 10.54
N THR A 41 -3.71 0.26 10.93
CA THR A 41 -3.46 -0.15 12.31
C THR A 41 -2.67 -1.45 12.38
N ASP A 42 -3.07 -2.48 11.64
CA ASP A 42 -2.41 -3.79 11.76
C ASP A 42 -1.05 -3.81 11.05
N LEU A 43 -0.97 -3.20 9.85
CA LEU A 43 0.26 -3.16 9.06
C LEU A 43 1.40 -2.44 9.79
N PRO A 44 1.24 -1.21 10.32
CA PRO A 44 2.34 -0.54 11.03
C PRO A 44 2.80 -1.30 12.27
N ARG A 45 1.88 -1.95 13.00
CA ARG A 45 2.24 -2.74 14.19
C ARG A 45 2.99 -4.02 13.83
N LYS A 46 2.58 -4.70 12.75
CA LYS A 46 3.36 -5.81 12.19
C LYS A 46 4.73 -5.34 11.73
N ILE A 47 4.82 -4.15 11.14
CA ILE A 47 6.12 -3.60 10.73
C ILE A 47 7.01 -3.41 11.96
N ILE A 48 6.50 -2.72 12.99
CA ILE A 48 7.23 -2.46 14.24
C ILE A 48 7.71 -3.77 14.90
N ALA A 49 6.87 -4.80 14.92
CA ALA A 49 7.20 -6.08 15.53
C ALA A 49 8.35 -6.83 14.80
N ASP A 50 8.48 -6.64 13.48
CA ASP A 50 9.49 -7.33 12.65
C ASP A 50 10.83 -6.56 12.57
N ILE A 51 10.87 -5.29 13.00
CA ILE A 51 12.09 -4.44 12.98
C ILE A 51 13.27 -5.07 13.75
N PRO A 52 13.11 -5.57 14.99
CA PRO A 52 14.26 -6.02 15.78
C PRO A 52 14.96 -7.23 15.16
N GLU A 53 14.19 -8.13 14.55
CA GLU A 53 14.74 -9.28 13.81
C GLU A 53 15.47 -8.83 12.54
N THR A 54 14.86 -7.91 11.80
CA THR A 54 15.49 -7.33 10.60
C THR A 54 16.80 -6.61 10.94
N ALA A 55 16.87 -5.90 12.07
CA ALA A 55 18.07 -5.21 12.53
C ALA A 55 19.22 -6.18 12.85
N ASP A 56 18.93 -7.31 13.51
CA ASP A 56 19.92 -8.35 13.78
C ASP A 56 20.44 -8.99 12.48
N GLU A 57 19.57 -9.22 11.50
CA GLU A 57 19.96 -9.75 10.19
C GLU A 57 20.90 -8.81 9.44
N ILE A 58 20.54 -7.51 9.37
CA ILE A 58 21.38 -6.47 8.75
C ILE A 58 22.74 -6.44 9.44
N PHE A 59 22.76 -6.44 10.78
CA PHE A 59 24.00 -6.41 11.55
C PHE A 59 24.88 -7.65 11.35
N ARG A 60 24.28 -8.82 11.17
CA ARG A 60 24.99 -10.07 10.87
C ARG A 60 25.60 -10.03 9.47
N GLU A 61 24.84 -9.60 8.47
CA GLU A 61 25.28 -9.60 7.07
C GLU A 61 26.26 -8.46 6.76
N ALA A 62 26.16 -7.33 7.46
CA ALA A 62 27.07 -6.19 7.30
C ALA A 62 28.54 -6.49 7.69
N GLN A 63 28.81 -7.65 8.28
CA GLN A 63 30.15 -8.11 8.62
C GLN A 63 30.87 -8.82 7.47
N ASP A 64 30.14 -9.22 6.42
CA ASP A 64 30.65 -9.99 5.29
C ASP A 64 31.03 -9.09 4.11
N GLU A 65 32.09 -9.47 3.39
CA GLU A 65 32.55 -8.78 2.17
C GLU A 65 31.56 -8.93 1.02
N GLU A 66 30.76 -9.99 1.02
CA GLU A 66 29.74 -10.21 -0.01
C GLU A 66 28.68 -9.09 -0.01
N TYR A 67 28.40 -8.50 1.15
CA TYR A 67 27.37 -7.47 1.31
C TYR A 67 27.95 -6.07 1.49
N ILE A 68 29.12 -5.93 2.13
CA ILE A 68 29.78 -4.64 2.38
C ILE A 68 31.20 -4.69 1.80
N GLY A 69 31.39 -4.04 0.65
CA GLY A 69 32.69 -3.92 0.01
C GLY A 69 33.61 -2.95 0.74
N ASP A 70 33.04 -1.89 1.34
CA ASP A 70 33.80 -0.93 2.15
C ASP A 70 34.42 -1.57 3.40
N SER A 71 35.75 -1.56 3.48
CA SER A 71 36.50 -2.19 4.59
C SER A 71 36.23 -1.54 5.93
N ASP A 72 36.02 -0.22 5.94
CA ASP A 72 35.91 0.56 7.17
C ASP A 72 34.56 0.31 7.83
N THR A 73 33.48 0.39 7.06
CA THR A 73 32.12 0.03 7.51
C THR A 73 32.10 -1.39 8.06
N ARG A 74 32.64 -2.36 7.34
CA ARG A 74 32.70 -3.76 7.78
C ARG A 74 33.49 -3.92 9.08
N THR A 75 34.60 -3.21 9.23
CA THR A 75 35.43 -3.23 10.45
C THR A 75 34.65 -2.72 11.66
N TRP A 76 33.82 -1.67 11.51
CA TRP A 76 32.93 -1.21 12.56
C TRP A 76 31.92 -2.28 12.99
N PHE A 77 31.26 -2.96 12.04
CA PHE A 77 30.31 -4.04 12.36
C PHE A 77 30.99 -5.24 13.03
N GLN A 78 32.19 -5.62 12.58
CA GLN A 78 32.96 -6.71 13.19
C GLN A 78 33.42 -6.35 14.62
N ALA A 79 33.84 -5.10 14.85
CA ALA A 79 34.18 -4.62 16.18
C ALA A 79 32.96 -4.60 17.11
N ALA A 80 31.81 -4.15 16.60
CA ALA A 80 30.55 -4.16 17.33
C ALA A 80 30.10 -5.60 17.65
N ALA A 81 30.26 -6.55 16.73
CA ALA A 81 29.89 -7.96 16.94
C ALA A 81 30.70 -8.61 18.07
N LYS A 82 31.98 -8.24 18.22
CA LYS A 82 32.85 -8.69 19.33
C LYS A 82 32.38 -8.22 20.70
N THR A 83 31.50 -7.23 20.79
CA THR A 83 30.90 -6.82 22.08
C THR A 83 29.94 -7.88 22.64
N GLY A 84 29.46 -8.79 21.80
CA GLY A 84 28.46 -9.81 22.16
C GLY A 84 27.04 -9.28 22.33
N ILE A 85 26.81 -7.98 22.08
CA ILE A 85 25.50 -7.33 22.19
C ILE A 85 24.87 -7.25 20.81
N SER A 86 23.70 -7.87 20.63
CA SER A 86 22.93 -7.75 19.39
C SER A 86 22.17 -6.42 19.31
N PRO A 87 21.85 -5.91 18.11
CA PRO A 87 20.96 -4.75 17.95
C PRO A 87 19.67 -4.90 18.74
N ARG A 88 18.97 -6.05 18.64
CA ARG A 88 17.75 -6.30 19.40
C ARG A 88 17.95 -6.17 20.90
N GLU A 89 19.03 -6.76 21.44
CA GLU A 89 19.36 -6.66 22.86
C GLU A 89 19.64 -5.22 23.27
N LEU A 90 20.37 -4.47 22.44
CA LEU A 90 20.63 -3.05 22.69
C LEU A 90 19.32 -2.25 22.71
N MET A 91 18.46 -2.42 21.70
CA MET A 91 17.16 -1.75 21.61
C MET A 91 16.25 -2.11 22.79
N GLN A 92 16.34 -3.34 23.30
CA GLN A 92 15.58 -3.77 24.47
C GLN A 92 16.10 -3.09 25.75
N LYS A 93 17.43 -3.10 25.95
CA LYS A 93 18.07 -2.53 27.14
C LYS A 93 17.94 -1.02 27.24
N THR A 94 17.86 -0.33 26.11
CA THR A 94 17.68 1.13 26.07
C THR A 94 16.23 1.56 26.24
N GLY A 95 15.27 0.65 26.17
CA GLY A 95 13.84 1.00 26.16
C GLY A 95 13.32 1.45 24.78
N LEU A 96 14.14 1.37 23.72
CA LEU A 96 13.71 1.73 22.36
C LEU A 96 12.58 0.82 21.86
N LEU A 97 12.63 -0.49 22.17
CA LEU A 97 11.55 -1.41 21.83
C LEU A 97 10.24 -1.05 22.56
N GLU A 98 10.33 -0.68 23.83
CA GLU A 98 9.16 -0.28 24.63
C GLU A 98 8.52 1.00 24.06
N TRP A 99 9.33 1.99 23.66
CA TRP A 99 8.83 3.18 22.98
C TRP A 99 8.16 2.86 21.64
N MET A 100 8.75 1.99 20.82
CA MET A 100 8.17 1.61 19.53
C MET A 100 6.86 0.81 19.68
N GLU A 101 6.83 -0.17 20.57
CA GLU A 101 5.65 -1.03 20.77
C GLU A 101 4.52 -0.32 21.53
N GLY A 102 4.90 0.56 22.45
CA GLY A 102 4.00 1.40 23.24
C GLY A 102 3.63 2.69 22.51
N GLU A 103 4.41 3.75 22.70
CA GLU A 103 4.09 5.11 22.28
C GLU A 103 3.83 5.23 20.77
N LEU A 104 4.73 4.71 19.93
CA LEU A 104 4.60 4.78 18.49
C LEU A 104 3.42 3.91 17.99
N SER A 105 3.32 2.66 18.43
CA SER A 105 2.26 1.74 17.99
C SER A 105 0.87 2.16 18.48
N ASP A 106 0.75 2.69 19.70
CA ASP A 106 -0.52 3.23 20.20
C ASP A 106 -0.89 4.56 19.51
N SER A 107 0.07 5.43 19.20
CA SER A 107 -0.18 6.65 18.42
C SER A 107 -0.70 6.34 17.02
N LEU A 108 -0.08 5.37 16.33
CA LEU A 108 -0.54 4.90 15.01
C LEU A 108 -1.93 4.25 15.07
N LYS A 109 -2.22 3.49 16.13
CA LYS A 109 -3.55 2.92 16.38
C LYS A 109 -4.59 4.00 16.66
N GLN A 110 -4.24 5.06 17.39
CA GLN A 110 -5.11 6.21 17.61
C GLN A 110 -5.39 6.95 16.30
N LEU A 111 -4.36 7.18 15.49
CA LEU A 111 -4.47 7.77 14.16
C LEU A 111 -5.39 6.91 13.28
N GLY A 112 -5.16 5.60 13.24
CA GLY A 112 -6.01 4.67 12.50
C GLY A 112 -7.47 4.69 12.96
N ARG A 113 -7.75 4.87 14.27
CA ARG A 113 -9.13 5.05 14.78
C ARG A 113 -9.75 6.39 14.36
N VAL A 114 -8.96 7.47 14.32
CA VAL A 114 -9.42 8.80 13.89
C VAL A 114 -9.71 8.80 12.38
N LEU A 115 -8.78 8.30 11.56
CA LEU A 115 -8.96 8.17 10.11
C LEU A 115 -10.14 7.26 9.77
N ARG A 116 -10.37 6.23 10.61
CA ARG A 116 -11.55 5.37 10.48
C ARG A 116 -12.84 6.01 11.03
N GLY A 117 -12.76 7.16 11.67
CA GLY A 117 -13.93 7.83 12.27
C GLY A 117 -14.56 7.04 13.42
N GLU A 118 -13.81 6.12 14.03
CA GLU A 118 -14.19 5.41 15.26
C GLU A 118 -14.00 6.28 16.50
N ARG A 119 -13.12 7.28 16.39
CA ARG A 119 -12.92 8.34 17.39
C ARG A 119 -13.00 9.70 16.73
N ARG A 120 -13.40 10.70 17.52
CA ARG A 120 -13.35 12.11 17.09
C ARG A 120 -11.89 12.50 16.84
N PRO A 121 -11.62 13.31 15.79
CA PRO A 121 -10.32 13.93 15.62
C PRO A 121 -9.94 14.67 16.90
N ARG A 122 -8.78 14.30 17.43
CA ARG A 122 -8.09 14.98 18.51
C ARG A 122 -6.64 15.08 18.09
N GLN A 123 -5.93 16.04 18.67
CA GLN A 123 -4.49 16.11 18.54
C GLN A 123 -3.89 14.76 18.95
N ILE A 124 -3.05 14.21 18.09
CA ILE A 124 -2.26 13.02 18.37
C ILE A 124 -0.82 13.48 18.40
N VAL A 125 -0.26 13.45 19.60
CA VAL A 125 1.12 13.83 19.88
C VAL A 125 1.88 12.55 20.18
N ILE A 126 3.00 12.34 19.50
CA ILE A 126 3.96 11.29 19.85
C ILE A 126 4.95 11.91 20.84
N ASP A 127 5.05 11.35 22.04
CA ASP A 127 6.09 11.75 22.98
C ASP A 127 7.45 11.16 22.54
N LEU A 128 8.41 12.03 22.24
CA LEU A 128 9.76 11.66 21.85
C LEU A 128 10.72 11.66 23.05
N ARG A 129 10.32 12.13 24.24
CA ARG A 129 11.20 12.10 25.42
C ARG A 129 11.70 10.69 25.75
N PRO A 130 10.86 9.63 25.75
CA PRO A 130 11.38 8.28 26.02
C PRO A 130 12.35 7.79 24.94
N LEU A 131 12.16 8.20 23.68
CA LEU A 131 13.11 7.93 22.60
C LEU A 131 14.44 8.65 22.84
N LYS A 132 14.41 9.93 23.24
CA LYS A 132 15.61 10.70 23.58
C LYS A 132 16.35 10.06 24.76
N ASP A 133 15.63 9.62 25.79
CA ASP A 133 16.19 8.91 26.94
C ASP A 133 16.81 7.57 26.52
N ALA A 134 16.17 6.82 25.61
CA ALA A 134 16.71 5.59 25.06
C ALA A 134 18.01 5.80 24.27
N LEU A 135 18.09 6.87 23.47
CA LEU A 135 19.29 7.23 22.71
C LEU A 135 20.45 7.68 23.61
N LEU A 136 20.15 8.39 24.70
CA LEU A 136 21.13 8.83 25.70
C LEU A 136 21.43 7.78 26.78
N HIS A 137 20.80 6.60 26.70
CA HIS A 137 20.93 5.58 27.72
C HIS A 137 22.40 5.14 27.93
N PRO A 138 22.85 4.87 29.17
CA PRO A 138 24.22 4.45 29.46
C PRO A 138 24.66 3.17 28.72
N GLU A 139 23.71 2.30 28.37
CA GLU A 139 23.98 1.08 27.59
C GLU A 139 24.49 1.38 26.18
N VAL A 140 24.03 2.46 25.55
CA VAL A 140 24.56 2.91 24.25
C VAL A 140 26.00 3.36 24.39
N GLU A 141 26.32 4.10 25.46
CA GLU A 141 27.69 4.52 25.74
C GLU A 141 28.62 3.33 25.98
N MET A 142 28.18 2.36 26.79
CA MET A 142 28.93 1.13 27.04
C MET A 142 29.14 0.32 25.75
N PHE A 143 28.11 0.24 24.89
CA PHE A 143 28.20 -0.44 23.60
C PHE A 143 29.23 0.24 22.67
N LEU A 144 29.19 1.57 22.56
CA LEU A 144 30.15 2.34 21.78
C LEU A 144 31.57 2.19 22.32
N GLU A 145 31.76 2.27 23.63
CA GLU A 145 33.08 2.10 24.28
C GLU A 145 33.68 0.70 24.00
N LYS A 146 32.88 -0.35 24.17
CA LYS A 146 33.30 -1.73 23.84
C LYS A 146 33.56 -1.91 22.35
N THR A 147 32.81 -1.24 21.49
CA THR A 147 33.03 -1.27 20.03
C THR A 147 34.38 -0.64 19.70
N LEU A 148 34.66 0.56 20.22
CA LEU A 148 35.93 1.25 20.02
C LEU A 148 37.12 0.41 20.50
N ALA A 149 37.00 -0.27 21.65
CA ALA A 149 38.04 -1.12 22.20
C ALA A 149 38.35 -2.36 21.33
N ASN A 150 37.44 -2.75 20.44
CA ASN A 150 37.57 -3.91 19.55
C ASN A 150 38.02 -3.55 18.12
N LEU A 151 38.20 -2.26 17.82
CA LEU A 151 38.73 -1.78 16.54
C LEU A 151 40.22 -2.11 16.40
N PRO A 152 40.75 -2.24 15.17
CA PRO A 152 42.19 -2.40 14.94
C PRO A 152 42.96 -1.13 15.33
N PRO A 153 44.26 -1.22 15.66
CA PRO A 153 45.05 -0.04 16.02
C PRO A 153 45.12 0.96 14.85
N CYS A 154 45.00 2.27 15.17
CA CYS A 154 45.15 3.33 14.18
C CYS A 154 46.60 3.49 13.70
N ASP A 155 46.74 3.85 12.43
CA ASP A 155 47.97 4.46 11.89
C ASP A 155 48.00 5.97 12.19
N GLU A 156 49.07 6.66 11.78
CA GLU A 156 49.20 8.11 12.00
C GLU A 156 48.06 8.92 11.37
N ARG A 157 47.53 8.44 10.24
CA ARG A 157 46.42 9.09 9.53
C ARG A 157 45.11 8.94 10.30
N GLY A 158 44.76 7.74 10.74
CA GLY A 158 43.56 7.48 11.52
C GLY A 158 43.57 8.21 12.87
N LEU A 159 44.73 8.31 13.52
CA LEU A 159 44.88 9.13 14.74
C LEU A 159 44.60 10.62 14.47
N LYS A 160 45.06 11.14 13.32
CA LYS A 160 44.82 12.52 12.92
C LYS A 160 43.34 12.78 12.62
N GLU A 161 42.68 11.88 11.89
CA GLU A 161 41.26 11.97 11.58
C GLU A 161 40.38 11.92 12.85
N TRP A 162 40.72 11.04 13.80
CA TRP A 162 40.08 11.03 15.12
C TRP A 162 40.31 12.32 15.91
N ALA A 163 41.51 12.89 15.86
CA ALA A 163 41.81 14.17 16.51
C ALA A 163 41.03 15.33 15.88
N GLU A 164 40.86 15.34 14.55
CA GLU A 164 40.03 16.31 13.82
C GLU A 164 38.54 16.16 14.15
N PHE A 165 38.05 14.92 14.25
CA PHE A 165 36.69 14.63 14.71
C PHE A 165 36.47 15.16 16.14
N ALA A 166 37.38 14.88 17.06
CA ALA A 166 37.30 15.36 18.43
C ALA A 166 37.38 16.90 18.52
N ALA A 167 38.30 17.52 17.76
CA ALA A 167 38.46 18.98 17.73
C ALA A 167 37.23 19.70 17.14
N SER A 168 36.53 19.06 16.21
CA SER A 168 35.30 19.60 15.61
C SER A 168 34.04 19.34 16.45
N ALA A 169 34.18 18.76 17.65
CA ALA A 169 33.07 18.30 18.48
C ALA A 169 32.15 17.35 17.69
N GLY A 170 32.72 16.42 16.94
CA GLY A 170 32.01 15.40 16.19
C GLY A 170 31.12 15.91 15.05
N ARG A 171 31.57 16.93 14.30
CA ARG A 171 30.85 17.47 13.12
C ARG A 171 31.22 16.78 11.80
N HIS A 172 32.33 16.07 11.73
CA HIS A 172 32.77 15.35 10.52
C HIS A 172 32.04 14.01 10.41
N HIS A 173 31.67 13.63 9.18
CA HIS A 173 30.68 12.58 8.93
C HIS A 173 31.28 11.18 8.77
N GLU A 174 32.59 11.06 8.51
CA GLU A 174 33.25 9.78 8.31
C GLU A 174 34.27 9.55 9.44
N LEU A 175 34.03 8.50 10.23
CA LEU A 175 34.90 8.10 11.33
C LEU A 175 35.82 6.96 10.85
N PRO A 176 37.14 7.09 11.01
CA PRO A 176 38.05 6.00 10.63
C PRO A 176 37.77 4.76 11.47
N ALA A 177 37.80 3.59 10.83
CA ALA A 177 37.52 2.30 11.46
C ALA A 177 38.74 1.74 12.22
N CYS A 178 39.35 2.56 13.07
CA CYS A 178 40.50 2.20 13.88
C CYS A 178 40.36 2.73 15.31
N GLN A 179 41.10 2.15 16.24
CA GLN A 179 41.02 2.41 17.68
C GLN A 179 41.71 3.73 18.04
N PRO A 180 40.95 4.75 18.49
CA PRO A 180 41.51 6.02 18.94
C PRO A 180 42.03 5.97 20.37
N GLU A 181 42.54 7.10 20.85
CA GLU A 181 42.57 7.38 22.27
C GLU A 181 41.13 7.40 22.83
N LEU A 182 40.82 6.42 23.68
CA LEU A 182 39.45 6.17 24.14
C LEU A 182 38.83 7.35 24.89
N ALA A 183 39.62 8.11 25.66
CA ALA A 183 39.10 9.21 26.47
C ALA A 183 38.57 10.37 25.60
N SER A 184 39.34 10.78 24.59
CA SER A 184 38.97 11.87 23.68
C SER A 184 37.85 11.45 22.71
N ALA A 185 37.91 10.22 22.18
CA ALA A 185 36.87 9.68 21.31
C ALA A 185 35.52 9.53 22.03
N LYS A 186 35.53 9.06 23.28
CA LYS A 186 34.32 8.92 24.10
C LYS A 186 33.62 10.26 24.30
N LEU A 187 34.39 11.31 24.61
CA LEU A 187 33.85 12.66 24.79
C LEU A 187 33.23 13.18 23.49
N ALA A 188 33.93 13.02 22.36
CA ALA A 188 33.46 13.47 21.06
C ALA A 188 32.20 12.73 20.59
N LEU A 189 32.12 11.41 20.77
CA LEU A 189 30.93 10.61 20.46
C LEU A 189 29.74 10.97 21.35
N ASN A 190 29.97 11.19 22.65
CA ASN A 190 28.93 11.62 23.57
C ASN A 190 28.39 13.00 23.22
N GLU A 191 29.26 13.93 22.82
CA GLU A 191 28.84 15.26 22.37
C GLU A 191 28.06 15.21 21.05
N ALA A 192 28.52 14.43 20.07
CA ALA A 192 27.81 14.21 18.82
C ALA A 192 26.42 13.61 19.05
N ARG A 193 26.33 12.56 19.88
CA ARG A 193 25.07 11.91 20.26
C ARG A 193 24.12 12.89 20.97
N THR A 194 24.63 13.64 21.94
CA THR A 194 23.84 14.62 22.69
C THR A 194 23.32 15.73 21.79
N ARG A 195 24.11 16.17 20.80
CA ARG A 195 23.67 17.16 19.81
C ARG A 195 22.50 16.65 18.99
N VAL A 196 22.62 15.47 18.40
CA VAL A 196 21.55 14.87 17.59
C VAL A 196 20.27 14.75 18.41
N VAL A 197 20.37 14.28 19.66
CA VAL A 197 19.21 14.15 20.55
C VAL A 197 18.62 15.52 20.93
N ASN A 198 19.44 16.55 21.14
CA ASN A 198 18.97 17.89 21.48
C ASN A 198 18.30 18.60 20.30
N GLU A 199 18.68 18.28 19.07
CA GLU A 199 18.03 18.77 17.85
C GLU A 199 16.67 18.11 17.61
N MET A 200 16.39 16.95 18.22
CA MET A 200 15.08 16.32 18.17
C MET A 200 14.09 17.07 19.07
N ASP A 201 12.92 17.38 18.50
CA ASP A 201 11.78 17.87 19.27
C ASP A 201 11.38 16.88 20.37
N ASN A 202 10.78 17.38 21.45
CA ASN A 202 10.30 16.52 22.54
C ASN A 202 8.99 15.82 22.19
N GLU A 203 8.22 16.39 21.27
CA GLU A 203 6.88 15.97 20.92
C GLU A 203 6.70 16.19 19.42
N PHE A 204 6.07 15.22 18.74
CA PHE A 204 5.76 15.32 17.33
C PHE A 204 4.25 15.27 17.12
N GLU A 205 3.69 16.32 16.55
CA GLU A 205 2.26 16.40 16.25
C GLU A 205 1.97 15.74 14.90
N ILE A 206 1.27 14.60 14.92
CA ILE A 206 0.85 13.94 13.67
C ILE A 206 -0.34 14.69 13.05
N LEU A 207 -1.21 15.23 13.90
CA LEU A 207 -2.41 15.97 13.54
C LEU A 207 -2.39 17.32 14.28
N GLU A 208 -1.97 18.37 13.59
CA GLU A 208 -2.02 19.74 14.11
C GLU A 208 -3.45 20.32 14.11
N ASP A 209 -3.74 21.10 15.15
CA ASP A 209 -4.82 22.07 15.31
C ASP A 209 -6.21 21.75 14.67
N PHE A 210 -7.01 20.91 15.34
CA PHE A 210 -8.37 20.54 14.92
C PHE A 210 -9.50 21.46 15.43
N HIS A 211 -9.25 22.77 15.59
CA HIS A 211 -10.26 23.70 16.11
C HIS A 211 -11.44 23.99 15.14
N GLY A 212 -11.38 23.52 13.88
CA GLY A 212 -12.38 23.86 12.85
C GLY A 212 -13.38 22.77 12.41
N PHE A 213 -13.22 21.50 12.82
CA PHE A 213 -14.04 20.39 12.28
C PHE A 213 -15.19 19.98 13.21
N THR A 214 -16.06 20.92 13.55
CA THR A 214 -17.19 20.71 14.48
C THR A 214 -18.40 19.98 13.87
N PHE A 215 -18.45 19.79 12.55
CA PHE A 215 -19.72 19.54 11.86
C PHE A 215 -20.07 18.10 11.46
N LEU A 216 -19.19 17.10 11.60
CA LEU A 216 -19.51 15.72 11.20
C LEU A 216 -19.12 14.70 12.28
N PRO A 217 -20.04 14.38 13.22
CA PRO A 217 -19.86 13.28 14.18
C PRO A 217 -20.02 11.87 13.56
N LEU A 218 -20.13 11.79 12.24
CA LEU A 218 -20.29 10.53 11.50
C LEU A 218 -18.91 10.00 11.13
N GLY A 219 -18.65 8.73 11.44
CA GLY A 219 -17.37 8.09 11.15
C GLY A 219 -17.04 8.20 9.66
N LEU A 220 -16.14 9.13 9.32
CA LEU A 220 -15.81 9.51 7.95
C LEU A 220 -15.47 8.27 7.13
N SER A 221 -14.66 7.32 7.63
CA SER A 221 -14.35 6.13 6.83
C SER A 221 -15.56 5.23 6.56
N ARG A 222 -16.45 4.99 7.53
CA ARG A 222 -17.59 4.09 7.34
C ARG A 222 -18.61 4.72 6.41
N THR A 223 -18.84 6.02 6.57
CA THR A 223 -19.70 6.79 5.68
C THR A 223 -19.07 6.93 4.30
N ILE A 224 -17.77 7.21 4.17
CA ILE A 224 -17.06 7.31 2.89
C ILE A 224 -17.02 5.96 2.19
N THR A 225 -16.75 4.87 2.90
CA THR A 225 -16.76 3.51 2.33
C THR A 225 -18.16 3.15 1.85
N LEU A 226 -19.18 3.38 2.68
CA LEU A 226 -20.57 3.09 2.30
C LEU A 226 -21.06 4.00 1.15
N LEU A 227 -20.70 5.29 1.18
CA LEU A 227 -20.98 6.25 0.11
C LEU A 227 -20.22 5.92 -1.18
N SER A 228 -19.01 5.36 -1.07
CA SER A 228 -18.23 4.93 -2.22
C SER A 228 -18.92 3.80 -2.97
N TYR A 229 -19.63 2.90 -2.29
CA TYR A 229 -20.45 1.90 -2.97
C TYR A 229 -21.64 2.52 -3.72
N PHE A 230 -22.22 3.60 -3.21
CA PHE A 230 -23.25 4.33 -3.93
C PHE A 230 -22.75 4.98 -5.22
N LEU A 231 -21.43 5.21 -5.37
CA LEU A 231 -20.87 5.67 -6.64
C LEU A 231 -21.18 4.70 -7.78
N PHE A 232 -21.29 3.39 -7.52
CA PHE A 232 -21.69 2.40 -8.53
C PHE A 232 -23.09 2.63 -9.11
N LEU A 233 -23.95 3.42 -8.45
CA LEU A 233 -25.25 3.78 -9.03
C LEU A 233 -25.10 4.63 -10.30
N ILE A 234 -24.04 5.42 -10.42
CA ILE A 234 -23.78 6.27 -11.59
C ILE A 234 -23.56 5.41 -12.86
N PRO A 235 -22.54 4.51 -12.91
CA PRO A 235 -22.34 3.65 -14.06
C PRO A 235 -23.50 2.66 -14.22
N ALA A 236 -24.11 2.18 -13.13
CA ALA A 236 -25.27 1.32 -13.21
C ALA A 236 -26.45 2.03 -13.91
N ALA A 237 -26.72 3.29 -13.60
CA ALA A 237 -27.78 4.07 -14.25
C ALA A 237 -27.51 4.26 -15.74
N PHE A 238 -26.27 4.58 -16.13
CA PHE A 238 -25.91 4.69 -17.54
C PHE A 238 -26.01 3.34 -18.27
N ILE A 239 -25.47 2.27 -17.70
CA ILE A 239 -25.56 0.93 -18.30
C ILE A 239 -27.02 0.47 -18.38
N PHE A 240 -27.83 0.73 -17.36
CA PHE A 240 -29.26 0.42 -17.31
C PHE A 240 -30.03 1.17 -18.39
N LEU A 241 -29.88 2.50 -18.47
CA LEU A 241 -30.54 3.33 -19.48
C LEU A 241 -30.10 2.94 -20.89
N GLY A 242 -28.80 2.74 -21.11
CA GLY A 242 -28.29 2.30 -22.41
C GLY A 242 -28.82 0.93 -22.82
N ALA A 243 -28.88 -0.02 -21.89
CA ALA A 243 -29.43 -1.36 -22.14
C ALA A 243 -30.95 -1.31 -22.38
N LEU A 244 -31.72 -0.49 -21.66
CA LEU A 244 -33.15 -0.30 -21.91
C LEU A 244 -33.43 0.31 -23.29
N ILE A 245 -32.61 1.26 -23.73
CA ILE A 245 -32.77 1.89 -25.03
C ILE A 245 -32.40 0.91 -26.15
N ALA A 246 -31.34 0.11 -25.96
CA ALA A 246 -30.81 -0.83 -26.95
C ALA A 246 -31.59 -2.16 -27.04
N ALA A 247 -32.19 -2.62 -25.94
CA ALA A 247 -32.89 -3.89 -25.86
C ALA A 247 -34.34 -3.80 -26.35
N SER A 248 -34.77 -4.87 -27.03
CA SER A 248 -36.17 -5.06 -27.44
C SER A 248 -36.88 -6.16 -26.63
N SER A 249 -36.18 -6.82 -25.71
CA SER A 249 -36.73 -7.85 -24.83
C SER A 249 -36.02 -7.86 -23.46
N PRO A 250 -36.66 -8.43 -22.41
CA PRO A 250 -36.04 -8.57 -21.09
C PRO A 250 -34.76 -9.42 -21.08
N ALA A 251 -34.70 -10.47 -21.91
CA ALA A 251 -33.49 -11.26 -22.09
C ALA A 251 -32.39 -10.44 -22.78
N GLY A 252 -32.76 -9.65 -23.79
CA GLY A 252 -31.85 -8.71 -24.44
C GLY A 252 -31.30 -7.66 -23.47
N PHE A 253 -32.12 -7.13 -22.57
CA PHE A 253 -31.69 -6.20 -21.54
C PHE A 253 -30.62 -6.81 -20.63
N CYS A 254 -30.87 -8.02 -20.10
CA CYS A 254 -29.91 -8.71 -19.24
C CYS A 254 -28.59 -9.01 -19.96
N ARG A 255 -28.63 -9.37 -21.25
CA ARG A 255 -27.42 -9.54 -22.08
C ARG A 255 -26.66 -8.24 -22.27
N TRP A 256 -27.34 -7.15 -22.65
CA TRP A 256 -26.68 -5.86 -22.84
C TRP A 256 -26.04 -5.36 -21.55
N SER A 257 -26.76 -5.38 -20.42
CA SER A 257 -26.21 -4.98 -19.12
C SER A 257 -25.05 -5.88 -18.68
N GLY A 258 -25.20 -7.20 -18.76
CA GLY A 258 -24.16 -8.15 -18.36
C GLY A 258 -22.89 -8.03 -19.22
N THR A 259 -23.03 -7.92 -20.54
CA THR A 259 -21.90 -7.70 -21.46
C THR A 259 -21.21 -6.37 -21.17
N SER A 260 -21.96 -5.29 -20.95
CA SER A 260 -21.37 -3.99 -20.61
C SER A 260 -20.63 -4.01 -19.27
N ILE A 261 -21.20 -4.66 -18.25
CA ILE A 261 -20.52 -4.82 -16.95
C ILE A 261 -19.21 -5.59 -17.11
N LEU A 262 -19.18 -6.67 -17.89
CA LEU A 262 -17.95 -7.41 -18.16
C LEU A 262 -16.92 -6.59 -18.95
N PHE A 263 -17.35 -5.85 -19.98
CA PHE A 263 -16.46 -5.00 -20.77
C PHE A 263 -15.86 -3.85 -19.95
N GLY A 264 -16.49 -3.42 -18.85
CA GLY A 264 -15.89 -2.45 -17.92
C GLY A 264 -15.08 -3.12 -16.81
N GLY A 265 -15.56 -4.24 -16.27
CA GLY A 265 -14.95 -4.96 -15.16
C GLY A 265 -13.68 -5.73 -15.54
N VAL A 266 -13.67 -6.41 -16.70
CA VAL A 266 -12.51 -7.23 -17.11
C VAL A 266 -11.26 -6.38 -17.36
N PRO A 267 -11.33 -5.25 -18.11
CA PRO A 267 -10.16 -4.38 -18.24
C PRO A 267 -9.70 -3.78 -16.91
N ALA A 268 -10.62 -3.41 -16.02
CA ALA A 268 -10.28 -2.95 -14.68
C ALA A 268 -9.57 -4.03 -13.86
N LEU A 269 -10.06 -5.28 -13.91
CA LEU A 269 -9.45 -6.42 -13.25
C LEU A 269 -8.05 -6.70 -13.80
N LEU A 270 -7.91 -6.80 -15.13
CA LEU A 270 -6.62 -7.03 -15.78
C LEU A 270 -5.62 -5.94 -15.44
N LEU A 271 -6.03 -4.66 -15.49
CA LEU A 271 -5.15 -3.57 -15.12
C LEU A 271 -4.81 -3.60 -13.62
N SER A 272 -5.76 -3.89 -12.74
CA SER A 272 -5.49 -3.97 -11.29
C SER A 272 -4.52 -5.09 -10.95
N LEU A 273 -4.65 -6.26 -11.60
CA LEU A 273 -3.69 -7.35 -11.47
C LEU A 273 -2.34 -6.96 -12.06
N PHE A 274 -2.33 -6.36 -13.25
CA PHE A 274 -1.11 -5.89 -13.90
C PHE A 274 -0.37 -4.89 -13.01
N VAL A 275 -1.05 -3.87 -12.50
CA VAL A 275 -0.45 -2.86 -11.60
C VAL A 275 0.02 -3.51 -10.32
N LYS A 276 -0.78 -4.37 -9.67
CA LYS A 276 -0.37 -5.08 -8.45
C LYS A 276 0.90 -5.90 -8.67
N TYR A 277 0.92 -6.75 -9.71
CA TYR A 277 2.06 -7.60 -10.00
C TYR A 277 3.26 -6.81 -10.51
N LEU A 278 3.05 -5.75 -11.31
CA LEU A 278 4.12 -4.89 -11.76
C LEU A 278 4.72 -4.09 -10.61
N SER A 279 3.91 -3.58 -9.68
CA SER A 279 4.40 -2.90 -8.47
C SER A 279 5.19 -3.84 -7.58
N LEU A 280 4.67 -5.05 -7.32
CA LEU A 280 5.42 -6.06 -6.58
C LEU A 280 6.71 -6.40 -7.32
N TRP A 281 6.63 -6.77 -8.60
CA TRP A 281 7.81 -7.07 -9.42
C TRP A 281 8.81 -5.91 -9.45
N ALA A 282 8.37 -4.66 -9.55
CA ALA A 282 9.25 -3.49 -9.54
C ALA A 282 9.96 -3.36 -8.19
N ILE A 283 9.26 -3.56 -7.08
CA ILE A 283 9.89 -3.64 -5.75
C ILE A 283 10.86 -4.83 -5.69
N GLN A 284 10.55 -5.94 -6.38
CA GLN A 284 11.37 -7.14 -6.34
C GLN A 284 12.62 -7.11 -7.22
N ALA A 285 12.49 -6.52 -8.39
CA ALA A 285 13.43 -6.58 -9.49
C ALA A 285 14.24 -5.29 -9.62
N ALA A 286 13.77 -4.16 -9.09
CA ALA A 286 14.59 -2.97 -9.01
C ALA A 286 15.63 -3.20 -7.91
N PRO A 287 16.93 -3.28 -8.27
CA PRO A 287 17.96 -3.00 -7.29
C PRO A 287 17.71 -1.56 -6.86
N PHE A 288 17.44 -1.33 -5.58
CA PHE A 288 17.35 0.05 -5.05
C PHE A 288 18.62 0.86 -5.39
N SER A 289 19.74 0.17 -5.65
CA SER A 289 20.99 0.74 -6.15
C SER A 289 20.84 1.52 -7.48
N SER A 290 20.09 1.01 -8.47
CA SER A 290 20.04 1.64 -9.81
C SER A 290 19.35 3.01 -9.89
N TRP A 291 18.52 3.37 -8.90
CA TRP A 291 17.90 4.69 -8.78
C TRP A 291 18.70 5.64 -7.87
N HIS A 292 19.64 5.10 -7.09
CA HIS A 292 20.40 5.81 -6.06
C HIS A 292 21.92 5.64 -6.20
N ASP A 293 22.43 5.34 -7.41
CA ASP A 293 23.85 5.24 -7.79
C ASP A 293 24.73 6.48 -7.44
N ARG A 294 24.19 7.51 -6.78
CA ARG A 294 24.96 8.65 -6.25
C ARG A 294 24.81 8.89 -4.74
N TRP A 295 23.97 8.12 -4.03
CA TRP A 295 23.59 8.42 -2.64
C TRP A 295 23.51 7.21 -1.70
N ALA A 296 23.46 5.97 -2.19
CA ALA A 296 23.40 4.77 -1.34
C ALA A 296 24.79 4.16 -1.14
N SER A 297 25.23 4.03 0.11
CA SER A 297 26.36 3.17 0.48
C SER A 297 25.97 1.69 0.44
N ASP A 298 26.93 0.77 0.39
CA ASP A 298 26.68 -0.68 0.46
C ASP A 298 25.76 -1.05 1.65
N LEU A 299 25.94 -0.38 2.78
CA LEU A 299 25.07 -0.52 3.96
C LEU A 299 23.64 -0.07 3.67
N GLY A 300 23.47 1.03 2.95
CA GLY A 300 22.16 1.50 2.49
C GLY A 300 21.45 0.48 1.61
N ASP A 301 22.17 -0.13 0.66
CA ASP A 301 21.64 -1.17 -0.21
C ASP A 301 21.24 -2.43 0.58
N LEU A 302 22.07 -2.87 1.54
CA LEU A 302 21.76 -3.98 2.42
C LEU A 302 20.49 -3.70 3.24
N VAL A 303 20.40 -2.52 3.87
CA VAL A 303 19.23 -2.10 4.64
C VAL A 303 17.98 -2.12 3.76
N LEU A 304 18.04 -1.49 2.59
CA LEU A 304 16.90 -1.41 1.65
C LEU A 304 16.44 -2.79 1.19
N ASN A 305 17.39 -3.70 0.91
CA ASN A 305 17.08 -5.07 0.55
C ASN A 305 16.36 -5.80 1.69
N LYS A 306 16.84 -5.63 2.93
CA LYS A 306 16.27 -6.26 4.13
C LYS A 306 14.92 -5.70 4.54
N VAL A 307 14.66 -4.42 4.31
CA VAL A 307 13.35 -3.80 4.60
C VAL A 307 12.39 -3.82 3.42
N ARG A 308 12.77 -4.45 2.29
CA ARG A 308 11.95 -4.51 1.07
C ARG A 308 10.56 -5.10 1.27
N TRP A 309 10.40 -5.99 2.25
CA TRP A 309 9.09 -6.54 2.60
C TRP A 309 8.09 -5.46 3.08
N ILE A 310 8.55 -4.30 3.59
CA ILE A 310 7.71 -3.18 4.02
C ILE A 310 6.92 -2.61 2.83
N PRO A 311 7.55 -2.07 1.78
CA PRO A 311 6.83 -1.57 0.61
C PRO A 311 6.05 -2.68 -0.12
N GLU A 312 6.52 -3.94 -0.10
CA GLU A 312 5.74 -5.06 -0.64
C GLU A 312 4.41 -5.24 0.09
N ARG A 313 4.41 -5.25 1.43
CA ARG A 313 3.19 -5.36 2.25
C ARG A 313 2.27 -4.14 2.06
N ILE A 314 2.84 -2.93 1.95
CA ILE A 314 2.07 -1.70 1.68
C ILE A 314 1.37 -1.82 0.32
N ALA A 315 2.09 -2.18 -0.74
CA ALA A 315 1.54 -2.32 -2.08
C ALA A 315 0.49 -3.42 -2.16
N ASP A 316 0.74 -4.57 -1.54
CA ASP A 316 -0.20 -5.70 -1.52
C ASP A 316 -1.53 -5.32 -0.85
N GLN A 317 -1.47 -4.65 0.31
CA GLN A 317 -2.68 -4.19 1.01
C GLN A 317 -3.40 -3.06 0.27
N LEU A 318 -2.67 -2.19 -0.44
CA LEU A 318 -3.25 -1.09 -1.20
C LEU A 318 -4.04 -1.55 -2.42
N PHE A 319 -3.49 -2.49 -3.21
CA PHE A 319 -4.10 -2.91 -4.47
C PHE A 319 -5.07 -4.08 -4.34
N SER A 320 -4.96 -4.91 -3.29
CA SER A 320 -5.84 -6.07 -3.11
C SER A 320 -7.34 -5.71 -3.10
N PRO A 321 -7.79 -4.63 -2.43
CA PRO A 321 -9.20 -4.22 -2.49
C PRO A 321 -9.69 -3.84 -3.89
N VAL A 322 -8.84 -3.23 -4.73
CA VAL A 322 -9.19 -2.91 -6.13
C VAL A 322 -9.46 -4.19 -6.93
N VAL A 323 -8.59 -5.19 -6.79
CA VAL A 323 -8.75 -6.50 -7.43
C VAL A 323 -10.07 -7.16 -6.99
N TRP A 324 -10.37 -7.15 -5.69
CA TRP A 324 -11.60 -7.72 -5.15
C TRP A 324 -12.86 -7.02 -5.67
N VAL A 325 -12.85 -5.69 -5.74
CA VAL A 325 -13.98 -4.91 -6.28
C VAL A 325 -14.17 -5.22 -7.77
N ALA A 326 -13.10 -5.24 -8.57
CA ALA A 326 -13.16 -5.57 -9.98
C ALA A 326 -13.70 -7.00 -10.22
N LEU A 327 -13.22 -7.96 -9.43
CA LEU A 327 -13.67 -9.35 -9.47
C LEU A 327 -15.17 -9.47 -9.14
N PHE A 328 -15.65 -8.75 -8.12
CA PHE A 328 -17.07 -8.73 -7.78
C PHE A 328 -17.92 -8.15 -8.92
N VAL A 329 -17.49 -7.05 -9.53
CA VAL A 329 -18.18 -6.47 -10.70
C VAL A 329 -18.24 -7.47 -11.87
N CYS A 330 -17.14 -8.17 -12.15
CA CYS A 330 -17.12 -9.24 -13.16
C CYS A 330 -18.13 -10.35 -12.83
N LEU A 331 -18.18 -10.83 -11.59
CA LEU A 331 -19.14 -11.85 -11.15
C LEU A 331 -20.58 -11.39 -11.35
N VAL A 332 -20.91 -10.14 -11.00
CA VAL A 332 -22.23 -9.56 -11.26
C VAL A 332 -22.54 -9.58 -12.76
N GLY A 333 -21.59 -9.20 -13.61
CA GLY A 333 -21.73 -9.28 -15.07
C GLY A 333 -22.07 -10.69 -15.57
N VAL A 334 -21.36 -11.71 -15.09
CA VAL A 334 -21.63 -13.13 -15.41
C VAL A 334 -23.03 -13.54 -14.98
N VAL A 335 -23.47 -13.14 -13.77
CA VAL A 335 -24.81 -13.45 -13.26
C VAL A 335 -25.89 -12.84 -14.16
N PHE A 336 -25.74 -11.58 -14.59
CA PHE A 336 -26.69 -10.95 -15.53
C PHE A 336 -26.79 -11.72 -16.86
N ILE A 337 -25.66 -12.19 -17.38
CA ILE A 337 -25.63 -13.00 -18.60
C ILE A 337 -26.32 -14.35 -18.37
N ALA A 338 -26.04 -15.04 -17.26
CA ALA A 338 -26.68 -16.30 -16.92
C ALA A 338 -28.21 -16.16 -16.77
N VAL A 339 -28.67 -15.12 -16.08
CA VAL A 339 -30.09 -14.79 -15.92
C VAL A 339 -30.75 -14.52 -17.28
N SER A 340 -30.02 -13.93 -18.23
CA SER A 340 -30.56 -13.69 -19.57
C SER A 340 -31.02 -14.95 -20.31
N PHE A 341 -30.43 -16.11 -20.02
CA PHE A 341 -30.86 -17.39 -20.59
C PHE A 341 -32.08 -18.00 -19.91
N SER A 342 -32.36 -17.58 -18.68
CA SER A 342 -33.51 -18.06 -17.90
C SER A 342 -34.78 -17.24 -18.16
N VAL A 343 -34.64 -15.99 -18.61
CA VAL A 343 -35.78 -15.11 -18.90
C VAL A 343 -36.34 -15.42 -20.30
N ARG A 344 -37.56 -15.95 -20.37
CA ARG A 344 -38.24 -16.30 -21.64
C ARG A 344 -38.37 -15.08 -22.56
N ASP A 345 -37.77 -15.17 -23.76
CA ASP A 345 -38.05 -14.25 -24.87
C ASP A 345 -39.49 -14.46 -25.35
N LYS A 346 -40.44 -13.62 -24.91
CA LYS A 346 -41.81 -13.60 -25.42
C LYS A 346 -41.91 -13.22 -26.91
N ALA A 347 -40.79 -12.85 -27.55
CA ALA A 347 -40.72 -12.43 -28.95
C ALA A 347 -40.62 -13.60 -29.96
N SER A 348 -40.28 -14.81 -29.51
CA SER A 348 -40.26 -15.99 -30.39
C SER A 348 -41.58 -16.76 -30.32
N LYS A 349 -42.67 -16.15 -30.79
CA LYS A 349 -43.79 -16.94 -31.32
C LYS A 349 -43.39 -17.35 -32.75
N PRO A 350 -43.27 -18.64 -33.08
CA PRO A 350 -43.06 -19.04 -34.46
C PRO A 350 -44.26 -18.56 -35.28
N ARG A 351 -44.00 -17.74 -36.30
CA ARG A 351 -45.00 -17.34 -37.29
C ARG A 351 -45.30 -18.58 -38.11
N ASN A 352 -46.40 -19.26 -37.81
CA ASN A 352 -46.88 -20.40 -38.59
C ASN A 352 -46.97 -20.00 -40.08
N PRO A 353 -46.36 -20.74 -41.02
CA PRO A 353 -46.55 -20.51 -42.44
C PRO A 353 -47.79 -21.29 -42.87
N ALA A 354 -48.99 -20.72 -42.72
CA ALA A 354 -50.20 -21.31 -43.28
C ALA A 354 -51.33 -20.29 -43.41
N THR A 355 -51.35 -19.52 -44.51
CA THR A 355 -52.59 -19.14 -45.22
C THR A 355 -52.24 -18.47 -46.56
N ALA A 356 -51.94 -19.29 -47.56
CA ALA A 356 -52.26 -18.96 -48.94
C ALA A 356 -53.37 -19.91 -49.35
N THR A 357 -54.61 -19.43 -49.36
CA THR A 357 -55.75 -20.18 -49.87
C THR A 357 -56.64 -19.21 -50.64
N SER A 358 -56.30 -19.01 -51.90
CA SER A 358 -57.19 -18.41 -52.89
C SER A 358 -57.81 -19.53 -53.72
N THR A 359 -59.03 -19.93 -53.41
CA THR A 359 -59.92 -20.60 -54.38
C THR A 359 -61.38 -20.48 -53.93
N PRO A 360 -62.29 -19.86 -54.71
CA PRO A 360 -63.72 -19.98 -54.49
C PRO A 360 -64.27 -21.25 -55.13
N VAL A 361 -65.25 -21.86 -54.46
CA VAL A 361 -65.89 -23.14 -54.76
C VAL A 361 -67.04 -23.01 -55.77
N ALA A 362 -67.02 -23.90 -56.78
CA ALA A 362 -68.01 -24.58 -57.66
C ALA A 362 -69.52 -24.20 -57.69
N PRO A 363 -70.31 -24.76 -58.65
CA PRO A 363 -71.08 -25.99 -58.32
C PRO A 363 -71.27 -26.94 -59.55
N PRO A 364 -72.15 -27.99 -59.56
CA PRO A 364 -71.76 -29.36 -59.90
C PRO A 364 -72.38 -29.88 -61.21
N LYS A 365 -71.89 -31.03 -61.70
CA LYS A 365 -72.56 -31.84 -62.73
C LYS A 365 -73.60 -32.76 -62.10
N THR A 366 -74.81 -32.76 -62.62
CA THR A 366 -75.84 -33.77 -62.38
C THR A 366 -75.84 -34.75 -63.56
N GLU A 367 -75.50 -36.01 -63.30
CA GLU A 367 -75.88 -37.15 -64.14
C GLU A 367 -77.18 -37.75 -63.58
N VAL A 368 -78.14 -38.02 -64.47
CA VAL A 368 -79.28 -38.91 -64.25
C VAL A 368 -79.34 -39.87 -65.44
N LYS A 369 -79.58 -41.14 -65.12
CA LYS A 369 -79.75 -42.32 -65.98
C LYS A 369 -80.41 -42.10 -67.35
#